data_AF-A0A1Q3SPI1-F1
#
_entry.id   AF-A0A1Q3SPI1-F1
#
_cell.length_a   1.000
_cell.length_b   1.000
_cell.length_c   1.000
_cell.angle_alpha   90.00
_cell.angle_beta   90.00
_cell.angle_gamma   90.00
#
_symmetry.space_group_name_H-M   'P 1'
#
loop_
_entity.id
_entity.type
_entity.pdbx_description
1 polymer ?
#
loop_
_entity_poly.entity_id
_entity_poly.type
_entity_poly.pdbx_seq_one_letter_code
_entity_poly.pdbx_strand_id
1 'polypeptide(L)'
;MCTTARLVQGDKISDWFGMPMSGAPVPDANFTVEPGQPAFLEVKIDPAAHGEAGLGPITRGVNLQTAGGQQFAFQLAAQVVR
;
A
#
# COMPACT_ATOMS: atom_id res chain seq x y z
N MET A 1 -11.56 3.89 1.04
CA MET A 1 -10.17 3.98 1.52
C MET A 1 -9.37 4.76 0.49
N CYS A 2 -8.59 5.77 0.90
CA CYS A 2 -7.82 6.60 -0.03
C CYS A 2 -6.49 5.97 -0.47
N THR A 3 -6.01 4.95 0.25
CA THR A 3 -4.80 4.20 -0.09
C THR A 3 -4.98 2.75 0.32
N THR A 4 -4.69 1.86 -0.61
CA THR A 4 -4.68 0.40 -0.39
C THR A 4 -3.46 -0.21 -1.05
N ALA A 5 -2.92 -1.29 -0.49
CA ALA A 5 -1.80 -2.03 -1.05
C ALA A 5 -2.04 -3.53 -1.00
N ARG A 6 -1.39 -4.29 -1.88
CA ARG A 6 -1.38 -5.75 -1.85
C ARG A 6 -0.03 -6.30 -2.30
N LEU A 7 0.27 -7.52 -1.88
CA LEU A 7 1.44 -8.26 -2.32
C LEU A 7 1.09 -9.18 -3.50
N VAL A 8 2.00 -9.25 -4.47
CA VAL A 8 1.90 -10.13 -5.64
C VAL A 8 3.21 -10.87 -5.84
N GLN A 9 3.16 -12.20 -5.95
CA GLN A 9 4.30 -13.06 -6.24
C GLN A 9 3.86 -14.21 -7.15
N GLY A 10 4.17 -14.11 -8.45
CA GLY A 10 3.64 -15.05 -9.45
C GLY A 10 2.11 -15.10 -9.39
N ASP A 11 1.55 -16.28 -9.18
CA ASP A 11 0.10 -16.49 -9.05
C ASP A 11 -0.45 -16.25 -7.64
N LYS A 12 0.42 -15.95 -6.65
CA LYS A 12 -0.01 -15.64 -5.28
C LYS A 12 -0.30 -14.14 -5.17
N ILE A 13 -1.56 -13.80 -4.92
CA ILE A 13 -2.03 -12.44 -4.76
C ILE A 13 -2.74 -12.33 -3.42
N SER A 14 -2.34 -11.36 -2.60
CA SER A 14 -3.02 -11.10 -1.33
C SER A 14 -4.28 -10.27 -1.55
N ASP A 15 -5.13 -10.19 -0.52
CA ASP A 15 -6.17 -9.18 -0.46
C ASP A 15 -5.59 -7.76 -0.47
N TRP A 16 -6.46 -6.77 -0.70
CA TRP A 16 -6.11 -5.36 -0.55
C TRP A 16 -6.17 -4.94 0.91
N PHE A 17 -5.06 -4.40 1.42
CA PHE A 17 -4.93 -3.83 2.75
C PHE A 17 -5.07 -2.32 2.68
N GLY A 18 -5.92 -1.74 3.51
CA GLY A 18 -6.09 -0.29 3.64
C GLY A 18 -5.91 0.16 5.08
N MET A 19 -5.64 1.46 5.27
CA MET A 19 -5.58 2.05 6.60
C MET A 19 -6.95 1.99 7.27
N PRO A 20 -7.13 1.30 8.42
CA PRO A 20 -8.40 1.23 9.10
C PRO A 20 -8.78 2.59 9.67
N MET A 21 -10.04 3.00 9.48
CA MET A 21 -10.53 4.32 9.89
C MET A 21 -10.55 4.53 11.42
N SER A 22 -10.32 3.49 12.21
CA SER A 22 -10.36 3.54 13.69
C SER A 22 -9.19 2.80 14.34
N GLY A 23 -8.06 2.64 13.63
CA GLY A 23 -6.85 2.01 14.20
C GLY A 23 -6.98 0.51 14.47
N ALA A 24 -7.97 -0.18 13.87
CA ALA A 24 -8.06 -1.63 13.92
C ALA A 24 -6.76 -2.27 13.39
N PRO A 25 -6.35 -3.46 13.86
CA PRO A 25 -5.20 -4.15 13.29
C PRO A 25 -5.43 -4.42 11.80
N VAL A 26 -4.45 -4.11 10.97
CA VAL A 26 -4.43 -4.57 9.58
C VAL A 26 -4.06 -6.06 9.63
N PRO A 27 -4.85 -6.97 9.02
CA PRO A 27 -4.51 -8.38 9.01
C PRO A 27 -3.17 -8.61 8.30
N ASP A 28 -2.38 -9.56 8.82
CA ASP A 28 -1.09 -9.90 8.23
C ASP A 28 -1.27 -10.61 6.88
N ALA A 29 -0.63 -10.12 5.83
CA ALA A 29 -0.33 -10.89 4.62
C ALA A 29 1.17 -11.14 4.54
N ASN A 30 1.58 -12.31 5.04
CA ASN A 30 2.97 -12.72 5.00
C ASN A 30 3.21 -13.59 3.77
N PHE A 31 4.06 -13.12 2.86
CA PHE A 31 4.60 -13.93 1.77
C PHE A 31 6.08 -14.21 2.02
N THR A 32 6.49 -15.46 1.79
CA THR A 32 7.91 -15.82 1.72
C THR A 32 8.44 -15.48 0.33
N VAL A 33 9.48 -14.66 0.27
CA VAL A 33 10.18 -14.33 -0.98
C VAL A 33 11.53 -15.05 -0.99
N GLU A 34 11.65 -16.05 -1.86
CA GLU A 34 12.89 -16.81 -2.02
C GLU A 34 13.97 -15.99 -2.74
N PRO A 35 15.27 -16.31 -2.54
CA PRO A 35 16.35 -15.64 -3.26
C PRO A 35 16.15 -15.69 -4.78
N GLY A 36 16.24 -14.53 -5.43
CA GLY A 36 16.06 -14.40 -6.88
C GLY A 36 14.60 -14.44 -7.36
N GLN A 37 13.63 -14.64 -6.48
CA GLN A 37 12.20 -14.54 -6.84
C GLN A 37 11.72 -13.08 -6.79
N PRO A 38 11.13 -12.55 -7.87
CA PRO A 38 10.52 -11.24 -7.83
C PRO A 38 9.22 -11.28 -7.02
N ALA A 39 8.97 -10.22 -6.28
CA ALA A 39 7.69 -9.92 -5.65
C ALA A 39 7.37 -8.43 -5.88
N PHE A 40 6.09 -8.12 -5.99
CA PHE A 40 5.59 -6.79 -6.25
C PHE A 40 4.70 -6.33 -5.11
N LEU A 41 4.87 -5.07 -4.73
CA LEU A 41 3.94 -4.34 -3.88
C LEU A 41 3.08 -3.47 -4.79
N GLU A 42 1.84 -3.88 -5.04
CA GLU A 42 0.91 -3.08 -5.81
C GLU A 42 0.19 -2.10 -4.90
N VAL A 43 0.17 -0.83 -5.31
CA VAL A 43 -0.43 0.25 -4.52
C VAL A 43 -1.50 0.93 -5.36
N LYS A 44 -2.70 1.05 -4.79
CA LYS A 44 -3.82 1.80 -5.36
C LYS A 44 -4.10 3.02 -4.48
N ILE A 45 -4.07 4.19 -5.11
CA ILE A 45 -4.41 5.47 -4.49
C ILE A 45 -5.68 5.98 -5.17
N ASP A 46 -6.71 6.23 -4.37
CA ASP A 46 -7.93 6.91 -4.83
C ASP A 46 -7.93 8.33 -4.25
N PRO A 47 -7.49 9.33 -5.03
CA PRO A 47 -7.50 10.71 -4.56
C PRO A 47 -8.92 11.24 -4.36
N ALA A 48 -9.91 10.73 -5.11
CA ALA A 48 -11.30 11.15 -5.03
C ALA A 48 -12.06 10.53 -3.84
N ALA A 49 -11.44 9.65 -3.05
CA ALA A 49 -12.05 9.05 -1.86
C ALA A 49 -12.56 10.08 -0.82
N HIS A 50 -12.11 11.34 -0.92
CA HIS A 50 -12.57 12.46 -0.09
C HIS A 50 -13.25 13.59 -0.88
N GLY A 51 -13.71 13.34 -2.11
CA GLY A 51 -14.40 14.34 -2.94
C GLY A 51 -13.48 15.45 -3.45
N GLU A 52 -13.96 16.70 -3.48
CA GLU A 52 -13.16 17.85 -3.96
C GLU A 52 -11.86 18.09 -3.16
N ALA A 53 -11.79 17.60 -1.91
CA ALA A 53 -10.56 17.58 -1.11
C ALA A 53 -9.45 16.68 -1.70
N GLY A 54 -9.78 15.87 -2.71
CA GLY A 54 -8.84 15.04 -3.46
C GLY A 54 -7.97 15.78 -4.47
N LEU A 55 -8.29 17.04 -4.78
CA LEU A 55 -7.51 17.90 -5.67
C LEU A 55 -6.38 18.58 -4.88
N GLY A 56 -5.28 18.90 -5.56
CA GLY A 56 -4.13 19.53 -4.91
C GLY A 56 -2.94 18.59 -4.70
N PRO A 57 -1.91 19.05 -3.97
CA PRO A 57 -0.77 18.21 -3.63
C PRO A 57 -1.19 17.10 -2.66
N ILE A 58 -0.80 15.87 -2.96
CA ILE A 58 -0.99 14.70 -2.09
C ILE A 58 0.36 14.02 -1.82
N THR A 59 0.50 13.51 -0.61
CA THR A 59 1.54 12.53 -0.25
C THR A 59 0.85 11.31 0.34
N ARG A 60 1.19 10.12 -0.15
CA ARG A 60 0.72 8.83 0.38
C ARG A 60 1.90 7.93 0.69
N GLY A 61 1.76 7.14 1.75
CA GLY A 61 2.79 6.24 2.23
C GLY A 61 2.27 4.81 2.25
N VAL A 62 3.14 3.87 1.88
CA VAL A 62 2.94 2.45 2.14
C VAL A 62 4.18 1.95 2.88
N ASN A 63 3.96 1.25 3.99
CA ASN A 63 5.02 0.66 4.79
C ASN A 63 4.99 -0.85 4.63
N LEU A 64 6.16 -1.45 4.51
CA LEU A 64 6.35 -2.89 4.48
C LEU A 64 7.37 -3.27 5.55
N GLN A 65 7.05 -4.30 6.33
CA GLN A 65 7.97 -4.87 7.31
C GLN A 65 8.30 -6.32 6.91
N THR A 66 9.57 -6.69 7.03
CA THR A 66 10.00 -8.08 6.86
C THR A 66 9.96 -8.82 8.19
N ALA A 67 9.95 -10.16 8.14
CA ALA A 67 10.07 -10.99 9.33
C ALA A 67 11.35 -10.71 10.15
N GLY A 68 12.42 -10.25 9.50
CA GLY A 68 13.68 -9.83 10.15
C GLY A 68 13.62 -8.44 10.80
N GLY A 69 12.46 -7.76 10.78
CA GLY A 69 12.27 -6.46 11.38
C GLY A 69 12.66 -5.26 10.51
N GLN A 70 13.25 -5.49 9.33
CA GLN A 70 13.54 -4.42 8.38
C GLN A 70 12.25 -3.74 7.91
N GLN A 71 12.25 -2.41 7.91
CA GLN A 71 11.12 -1.58 7.47
C GLN A 71 11.47 -0.86 6.17
N PHE A 72 10.54 -0.88 5.24
CA PHE A 72 10.58 -0.12 4.00
C PHE A 72 9.42 0.86 4.00
N ALA A 73 9.70 2.13 3.70
CA ALA A 73 8.70 3.17 3.55
C ALA A 73 8.72 3.67 2.11
N PHE A 74 7.60 3.51 1.41
CA PHE A 74 7.41 3.99 0.07
C PHE A 74 6.52 5.23 0.11
N GLN A 75 7.05 6.37 -0.34
CA GLN A 75 6.29 7.60 -0.43
C GLN A 75 5.98 7.95 -1.88
N LEU A 76 4.73 8.35 -2.11
CA LEU A 76 4.23 8.76 -3.40
C LEU A 76 3.68 10.18 -3.25
N ALA A 77 4.32 11.12 -3.95
CA ALA A 77 3.90 12.52 -4.00
C ALA A 77 3.33 12.82 -5.39
N ALA A 78 2.20 13.50 -5.44
CA ALA A 78 1.55 13.87 -6.70
C ALA A 78 0.80 15.20 -6.56
N GLN A 79 0.61 15.89 -7.68
CA GLN A 79 -0.31 17.02 -7.80
C GLN A 79 -1.56 16.52 -8.54
N VAL A 80 -2.67 16.40 -7.82
CA VAL A 80 -3.95 15.98 -8.40
C VAL A 80 -4.62 17.21 -9.02
N VAL A 81 -4.99 17.07 -10.29
CA VAL A 81 -5.69 18.09 -11.08
C VAL A 81 -7.01 17.50 -11.60
N ARG A 82 -7.95 18.36 -11.99
CA ARG A 82 -9.23 17.95 -12.60
C ARG A 82 -9.03 17.42 -14.02
#